data_AF-A0A7S4T4B0-F1
#
_entry.id   AF-A0A7S4T4B0-F1
#
_cell.length_a   1.000
_cell.length_b   1.000
_cell.length_c   1.000
_cell.angle_alpha   90.00
_cell.angle_beta   90.00
_cell.angle_gamma   90.00
#
_symmetry.space_group_name_H-M   'P 1'
#
loop_
_entity.id
_entity.type
_entity.pdbx_description
1 polymer ?
#
loop_
_entity_poly.entity_id
_entity_poly.type
_entity_poly.pdbx_seq_one_letter_code
_entity_poly.pdbx_strand_id
1 'polypeptide(L)'
;KVTDILMNHLDEIVEEKEKYDQKMADYNAGRRKTKPSFSVPTFLSFIRSPFCASFTIKGKDDASHKPYQFMAINAHLIFGTSSDRWREFEALVNWIRDRVVQQDKMYYPNYVLLGDLNLDYDNPGRDFAKMESLMKGIDVGTPDEIHVNFPFLDVHPNESEHFTSNVKLSQRYDQIGLFFRDTDGECVGFPTHAENKYMGKDDNGP
;
A
#
# COMPACT_ATOMS: atom_id res chain seq x y z
N LYS A 1 -10.35 -18.62 1.75
CA LYS A 1 -9.17 -17.71 1.74
C LYS A 1 -8.54 -17.53 3.12
N VAL A 2 -9.19 -16.92 4.12
CA VAL A 2 -8.58 -16.77 5.47
C VAL A 2 -8.27 -18.13 6.12
N THR A 3 -9.21 -19.08 6.04
CA THR A 3 -9.02 -20.44 6.53
C THR A 3 -7.87 -21.16 5.82
N ASP A 4 -7.71 -20.94 4.50
CA ASP A 4 -6.63 -21.56 3.72
C ASP A 4 -5.26 -20.97 4.08
N ILE A 5 -5.17 -19.66 4.31
CA ILE A 5 -3.95 -19.00 4.81
C ILE A 5 -3.60 -19.52 6.21
N LEU A 6 -4.59 -19.64 7.09
CA LEU A 6 -4.40 -20.22 8.42
C LEU A 6 -3.87 -21.65 8.36
N MET A 7 -4.41 -22.48 7.47
CA MET A 7 -4.00 -23.88 7.33
C MET A 7 -2.61 -24.00 6.69
N ASN A 8 -2.29 -23.17 5.71
CA ASN A 8 -0.99 -23.20 5.03
C ASN A 8 0.16 -22.66 5.89
N HIS A 9 -0.13 -21.81 6.87
CA HIS A 9 0.87 -21.22 7.77
C HIS A 9 0.72 -21.69 9.22
N LEU A 10 -0.08 -22.74 9.48
CA LEU A 10 -0.42 -23.17 10.83
C LEU A 10 0.84 -23.54 11.62
N ASP A 11 1.75 -24.28 11.00
CA ASP A 11 2.99 -24.74 11.63
C ASP A 11 3.88 -23.57 12.06
N GLU A 12 4.03 -22.56 11.20
CA GLU A 12 4.80 -21.34 11.49
C GLU A 12 4.14 -20.52 12.62
N ILE A 13 2.80 -20.42 12.61
CA ILE A 13 2.04 -19.71 13.65
C ILE A 13 2.20 -20.41 14.99
N VAL A 14 2.14 -21.75 15.01
CA VAL A 14 2.34 -22.55 16.22
C VAL A 14 3.76 -22.37 16.76
N GLU A 15 4.78 -22.43 15.90
CA GLU A 15 6.17 -22.25 16.31
C GLU A 15 6.41 -20.86 16.93
N GLU A 16 5.92 -19.79 16.31
CA GLU A 16 6.04 -18.44 16.86
C GLU A 16 5.24 -18.25 18.15
N LYS A 17 4.10 -18.96 18.29
CA LYS A 17 3.31 -18.96 19.52
C LYS A 17 4.06 -19.63 20.67
N GLU A 18 4.72 -20.75 20.42
CA GLU A 18 5.56 -21.43 21.41
C GLU A 18 6.72 -20.55 21.88
N LYS A 19 7.41 -19.89 20.94
CA LYS A 19 8.47 -18.91 21.25
C LYS A 19 7.94 -17.75 22.08
N TYR A 20 6.75 -17.24 21.75
CA TYR A 20 6.12 -16.16 22.52
C TYR A 20 5.73 -16.62 23.92
N ASP A 21 5.15 -17.81 24.08
CA ASP A 21 4.75 -18.36 25.37
C ASP A 21 5.95 -18.57 26.29
N GLN A 22 7.07 -19.04 25.73
CA GLN A 22 8.32 -19.16 26.49
C GLN A 22 8.84 -17.79 26.94
N LYS A 23 8.85 -16.78 26.05
CA LYS A 23 9.23 -15.40 26.41
C LYS A 23 8.29 -14.80 27.46
N MET A 24 6.99 -15.12 27.41
CA MET A 24 6.00 -14.68 28.39
C MET A 24 6.21 -15.35 29.74
N ALA A 25 6.53 -16.65 29.77
CA ALA A 25 6.88 -17.36 30.99
C ALA A 25 8.12 -16.75 31.66
N ASP A 26 9.15 -16.42 30.87
CA ASP A 26 10.35 -15.74 31.39
C ASP A 26 10.06 -14.33 31.92
N TYR A 27 9.16 -13.59 31.27
CA TYR A 27 8.70 -12.29 31.77
C TYR A 27 7.95 -12.41 33.10
N ASN A 28 6.99 -13.34 33.18
CA ASN A 28 6.22 -13.58 34.42
C ASN A 28 7.11 -14.10 35.57
N ALA A 29 8.18 -14.83 35.25
CA ALA A 29 9.18 -15.28 36.20
C ALA A 29 10.22 -14.20 36.58
N GLY A 30 10.11 -12.98 36.04
CA GLY A 30 11.04 -11.88 36.31
C GLY A 30 12.41 -12.01 35.63
N ARG A 31 12.63 -13.03 34.79
CA ARG A 31 13.89 -13.24 34.03
C ARG A 31 14.02 -12.27 32.86
N ARG A 32 12.91 -11.71 32.39
CA ARG A 32 12.85 -10.70 31.34
C ARG A 32 12.24 -9.41 31.89
N LYS A 33 12.87 -8.27 31.59
CA LYS A 33 12.41 -6.94 32.06
C LYS A 33 11.24 -6.37 31.27
N THR A 34 11.07 -6.76 30.01
CA THR A 34 10.07 -6.20 29.10
C THR A 34 9.07 -7.27 28.66
N LYS A 35 7.79 -6.90 28.67
CA LYS A 35 6.72 -7.77 28.19
C LYS A 35 6.94 -8.03 26.69
N PRO A 36 7.08 -9.30 26.26
CA PRO A 36 7.23 -9.60 24.85
C PRO A 36 5.93 -9.30 24.08
N SER A 37 6.07 -8.98 22.79
CA SER A 37 4.96 -8.89 21.84
C SER A 37 4.86 -10.17 21.03
N PHE A 38 3.64 -10.58 20.69
CA PHE A 38 3.40 -11.66 19.73
C PHE A 38 3.33 -11.06 18.33
N SER A 39 4.08 -11.63 17.40
CA SER A 39 4.07 -11.28 15.98
C SER A 39 3.66 -12.53 15.19
N VAL A 40 2.61 -12.42 14.40
CA VAL A 40 2.16 -13.52 13.55
C VAL A 40 3.03 -13.54 12.28
N PRO A 41 3.58 -14.69 11.87
CA PRO A 41 4.51 -14.76 10.74
C PRO A 41 3.86 -14.41 9.40
N THR A 42 2.54 -14.52 9.30
CA THR A 42 1.75 -14.22 8.10
C THR A 42 0.62 -13.24 8.41
N PHE A 43 0.19 -12.49 7.40
CA PHE A 43 -0.99 -11.63 7.53
C PHE A 43 -2.27 -12.46 7.48
N LEU A 44 -3.10 -12.36 8.53
CA LEU A 44 -4.33 -13.15 8.64
C LEU A 44 -5.57 -12.35 8.20
N SER A 45 -5.72 -11.14 8.72
CA SER A 45 -6.79 -10.23 8.36
C SER A 45 -6.44 -8.82 8.84
N PHE A 46 -7.00 -7.81 8.18
CA PHE A 46 -6.90 -6.44 8.67
C PHE A 46 -7.60 -6.35 10.03
N ILE A 47 -6.95 -5.75 11.02
CA ILE A 47 -7.59 -5.47 12.31
C ILE A 47 -8.71 -4.43 12.12
N ARG A 48 -8.51 -3.52 11.15
CA ARG A 48 -9.50 -2.55 10.69
C ARG A 48 -9.71 -2.74 9.20
N SER A 49 -10.88 -3.23 8.81
CA SER A 49 -11.24 -3.37 7.40
C SER A 49 -11.03 -2.05 6.66
N PRO A 50 -10.31 -2.03 5.53
CA PRO A 50 -10.17 -0.83 4.73
C PRO A 50 -11.54 -0.30 4.30
N PHE A 51 -11.77 1.00 4.47
CA PHE A 51 -13.01 1.63 4.06
C PHE A 51 -12.94 1.96 2.57
N CYS A 52 -14.00 1.66 1.83
CA CYS A 52 -14.04 1.81 0.38
C CYS A 52 -15.12 2.83 -0.01
N ALA A 53 -14.77 3.81 -0.82
CA ALA A 53 -15.70 4.78 -1.38
C ALA A 53 -15.38 5.00 -2.86
N SER A 54 -16.41 4.97 -3.71
CA SER A 54 -16.24 5.12 -5.14
C SER A 54 -16.51 6.55 -5.60
N PHE A 55 -15.72 7.01 -6.56
CA PHE A 55 -15.81 8.35 -7.14
C PHE A 55 -15.88 8.27 -8.67
N THR A 56 -16.68 9.18 -9.23
CA THR A 56 -16.71 9.46 -10.67
C THR A 56 -16.54 10.97 -10.83
N ILE A 57 -15.42 11.38 -11.42
CA ILE A 57 -15.16 12.76 -11.77
C ILE A 57 -15.45 12.89 -13.26
N LYS A 58 -16.35 13.83 -13.61
CA LYS A 58 -16.61 14.14 -15.01
C LYS A 58 -15.34 14.67 -15.65
N GLY A 59 -15.01 14.14 -16.82
CA GLY A 59 -14.01 14.75 -17.70
C GLY A 59 -14.44 16.17 -18.09
N LYS A 60 -13.51 16.94 -18.63
CA LYS A 60 -13.78 18.28 -19.19
C LYS A 60 -14.93 18.22 -20.21
N ASP A 61 -15.69 19.31 -20.34
CA ASP A 61 -16.98 19.41 -21.07
C ASP A 61 -16.91 19.25 -22.61
N ASP A 62 -15.88 18.62 -23.16
CA ASP A 62 -15.80 18.20 -24.56
C ASP A 62 -15.94 16.67 -24.64
N ALA A 63 -16.75 16.20 -25.60
CA ALA A 63 -17.13 14.80 -25.79
C ALA A 63 -15.97 13.80 -25.97
N SER A 64 -14.72 14.28 -25.99
CA SER A 64 -13.47 13.54 -26.05
C SER A 64 -12.91 13.09 -24.70
N HIS A 65 -13.28 13.72 -23.57
CA HIS A 65 -12.70 13.36 -22.27
C HIS A 65 -13.58 12.38 -21.49
N LYS A 66 -13.03 11.18 -21.27
CA LYS A 66 -13.69 10.11 -20.51
C LYS A 66 -13.67 10.43 -19.01
N PRO A 67 -14.67 9.96 -18.24
CA PRO A 67 -14.70 10.22 -16.81
C PRO A 67 -13.54 9.51 -16.09
N TYR A 68 -13.04 10.13 -15.03
CA TYR A 68 -12.16 9.45 -14.09
C TYR A 68 -13.02 8.67 -13.09
N GLN A 69 -12.86 7.35 -13.09
CA GLN A 69 -13.56 6.46 -12.18
C GLN A 69 -12.56 5.76 -11.29
N PHE A 70 -12.75 5.84 -9.98
CA PHE A 70 -11.87 5.17 -9.05
C PHE A 70 -12.53 4.79 -7.73
N MET A 71 -12.01 3.74 -7.12
CA MET A 71 -12.30 3.34 -5.74
C MET A 71 -11.23 3.92 -4.81
N ALA A 72 -11.60 4.85 -3.95
CA ALA A 72 -10.75 5.26 -2.85
C ALA A 72 -10.83 4.25 -1.72
N ILE A 73 -9.67 3.82 -1.24
CA ILE A 73 -9.49 2.91 -0.13
C ILE A 73 -8.82 3.71 0.98
N ASN A 74 -9.52 3.87 2.10
CA ASN A 74 -8.91 4.40 3.32
C ASN A 74 -8.43 3.26 4.21
N ALA A 75 -7.13 3.22 4.51
CA ALA A 75 -6.53 2.23 5.39
C ALA A 75 -5.80 2.91 6.57
N HIS A 76 -5.80 2.23 7.71
CA HIS A 76 -5.01 2.61 8.88
C HIS A 76 -4.35 1.36 9.42
N LEU A 77 -3.07 1.18 9.07
CA LEU A 77 -2.28 0.00 9.44
C LEU A 77 -1.88 0.04 10.91
N ILE A 78 -1.52 -1.10 11.47
CA ILE A 78 -1.11 -1.23 12.87
C ILE A 78 0.15 -0.42 13.17
N PHE A 79 0.26 0.06 14.40
CA PHE A 79 1.48 0.73 14.88
C PHE A 79 2.64 -0.25 15.18
N GLY A 80 2.39 -1.57 15.20
CA GLY A 80 3.22 -2.67 15.77
C GLY A 80 4.72 -2.73 15.42
N THR A 81 5.32 -3.93 15.44
CA THR A 81 6.76 -4.02 15.10
C THR A 81 6.96 -3.68 13.62
N SER A 82 8.13 -3.18 13.23
CA SER A 82 8.43 -2.84 11.82
C SER A 82 8.11 -4.00 10.87
N SER A 83 8.37 -5.25 11.26
CA SER A 83 8.00 -6.45 10.50
C SER A 83 6.49 -6.63 10.35
N ASP A 84 5.71 -6.39 11.42
CA ASP A 84 4.26 -6.52 11.35
C ASP A 84 3.65 -5.46 10.42
N ARG A 85 4.13 -4.22 10.51
CA ARG A 85 3.69 -3.10 9.66
C ARG A 85 3.97 -3.39 8.18
N TRP A 86 5.15 -3.92 7.89
CA TRP A 86 5.53 -4.32 6.53
C TRP A 86 4.67 -5.45 5.97
N ARG A 87 4.38 -6.49 6.77
CA ARG A 87 3.50 -7.59 6.36
C ARG A 87 2.07 -7.10 6.08
N GLU A 88 1.55 -6.22 6.92
CA GLU A 88 0.21 -5.65 6.73
C GLU A 88 0.15 -4.76 5.48
N PHE A 89 1.18 -3.96 5.24
CA PHE A 89 1.29 -3.14 4.04
C PHE A 89 1.37 -3.99 2.77
N GLU A 90 2.24 -5.00 2.74
CA GLU A 90 2.35 -5.92 1.59
C GLU A 90 1.03 -6.64 1.32
N ALA A 91 0.34 -7.08 2.38
CA ALA A 91 -0.97 -7.70 2.24
C ALA A 91 -2.02 -6.72 1.70
N LEU A 92 -2.01 -5.45 2.12
CA LEU A 92 -2.88 -4.40 1.59
C LEU A 92 -2.63 -4.17 0.10
N VAL A 93 -1.38 -3.95 -0.27
CA VAL A 93 -0.98 -3.69 -1.66
C VAL A 93 -1.36 -4.87 -2.57
N ASN A 94 -1.08 -6.10 -2.14
CA ASN A 94 -1.48 -7.30 -2.89
C ASN A 94 -3.00 -7.48 -2.96
N TRP A 95 -3.72 -7.15 -1.89
CA TRP A 95 -5.19 -7.21 -1.86
C TRP A 95 -5.85 -6.20 -2.81
N ILE A 96 -5.25 -5.02 -3.00
CA ILE A 96 -5.68 -4.03 -4.01
C ILE A 96 -5.32 -4.53 -5.40
N ARG A 97 -4.08 -4.96 -5.62
CA ARG A 97 -3.61 -5.53 -6.90
C ARG A 97 -4.53 -6.66 -7.38
N ASP A 98 -4.85 -7.62 -6.52
CA ASP A 98 -5.73 -8.73 -6.85
C ASP A 98 -7.13 -8.27 -7.32
N ARG A 99 -7.61 -7.12 -6.85
CA ARG A 99 -8.88 -6.53 -7.31
C ARG A 99 -8.75 -5.87 -8.67
N VAL A 100 -7.62 -5.20 -8.92
CA VAL A 100 -7.30 -4.65 -10.24
C VAL A 100 -7.17 -5.78 -11.26
N VAL A 101 -6.54 -6.90 -10.90
CA VAL A 101 -6.50 -8.11 -11.76
C VAL A 101 -7.90 -8.64 -12.07
N GLN A 102 -8.80 -8.61 -11.09
CA GLN A 102 -10.17 -9.14 -11.21
C GLN A 102 -11.17 -8.11 -11.78
N GLN A 103 -10.69 -7.04 -12.41
CA GLN A 103 -11.48 -5.89 -12.84
C GLN A 103 -12.68 -6.24 -13.73
N ASP A 104 -12.61 -7.31 -14.54
CA ASP A 104 -13.73 -7.79 -15.37
C ASP A 104 -15.02 -8.09 -14.57
N LYS A 105 -14.91 -8.20 -13.24
CA LYS A 105 -16.03 -8.43 -12.30
C LYS A 105 -16.33 -7.23 -11.39
N MET A 106 -15.62 -6.12 -11.53
CA MET A 106 -15.65 -4.97 -10.62
C MET A 106 -16.13 -3.70 -11.34
N TYR A 107 -16.73 -2.79 -10.57
CA TYR A 107 -17.36 -1.57 -11.10
C TYR A 107 -16.39 -0.42 -11.41
N TYR A 108 -15.13 -0.49 -10.96
CA TYR A 108 -14.18 0.63 -11.06
C TYR A 108 -12.80 0.15 -11.53
N PRO A 109 -12.20 0.81 -12.54
CA PRO A 109 -10.93 0.41 -13.14
C PRO A 109 -9.70 0.85 -12.34
N ASN A 110 -9.82 1.95 -11.62
CA ASN A 110 -8.72 2.55 -10.89
C ASN A 110 -8.99 2.51 -9.37
N TYR A 111 -7.93 2.46 -8.57
CA TYR A 111 -7.98 2.46 -7.12
C TYR A 111 -6.98 3.48 -6.56
N VAL A 112 -7.40 4.20 -5.52
CA VAL A 112 -6.57 5.17 -4.81
C VAL A 112 -6.49 4.73 -3.36
N LEU A 113 -5.31 4.33 -2.89
CA LEU A 113 -5.05 4.08 -1.48
C LEU A 113 -4.72 5.41 -0.78
N LEU A 114 -5.44 5.70 0.29
CA LEU A 114 -5.24 6.84 1.18
C LEU A 114 -5.13 6.36 2.62
N GLY A 115 -4.26 6.96 3.42
CA GLY A 115 -4.33 6.86 4.87
C GLY A 115 -3.02 6.52 5.56
N ASP A 116 -3.12 6.31 6.87
CA ASP A 116 -1.98 6.11 7.75
C ASP A 116 -1.48 4.67 7.64
N LEU A 117 -0.46 4.49 6.80
CA LEU A 117 0.16 3.19 6.60
C LEU A 117 1.16 2.82 7.72
N ASN A 118 1.42 3.72 8.68
CA ASN A 118 2.39 3.53 9.75
C ASN A 118 3.74 2.96 9.25
N LEU A 119 4.14 3.29 8.02
CA LEU A 119 5.42 2.82 7.49
C LEU A 119 6.55 3.50 8.28
N ASP A 120 7.79 3.04 8.15
CA ASP A 120 8.96 3.71 8.75
C ASP A 120 9.89 4.16 7.61
N TYR A 121 10.26 5.44 7.62
CA TYR A 121 10.99 6.23 6.63
C TYR A 121 11.97 7.12 7.40
N ASP A 122 12.22 6.81 8.68
CA ASP A 122 13.25 7.45 9.48
C ASP A 122 14.63 7.33 8.77
N ASN A 123 14.83 6.36 7.88
CA ASN A 123 15.95 6.33 6.93
C ASN A 123 15.47 6.27 5.47
N PRO A 124 15.28 7.43 4.82
CA PRO A 124 14.92 7.53 3.41
C PRO A 124 15.69 6.56 2.52
N GLY A 125 17.02 6.62 2.49
CA GLY A 125 17.81 5.88 1.50
C GLY A 125 17.61 4.36 1.53
N ARG A 126 17.43 3.78 2.72
CA ARG A 126 17.21 2.33 2.87
C ARG A 126 15.74 1.96 2.65
N ASP A 127 14.83 2.74 3.23
CA ASP A 127 13.41 2.38 3.25
C ASP A 127 12.77 2.65 1.87
N PHE A 128 13.28 3.63 1.10
CA PHE A 128 12.94 3.83 -0.32
C PHE A 128 13.35 2.66 -1.20
N ALA A 129 14.58 2.15 -1.06
CA ALA A 129 15.04 1.02 -1.87
C ALA A 129 14.18 -0.24 -1.66
N LYS A 130 13.70 -0.46 -0.43
CA LYS A 130 12.80 -1.57 -0.12
C LYS A 130 11.40 -1.37 -0.72
N MET A 131 10.87 -0.14 -0.66
CA MET A 131 9.59 0.21 -1.31
C MET A 131 9.70 0.09 -2.83
N GLU A 132 10.73 0.68 -3.43
CA GLU A 132 11.00 0.60 -4.86
C GLU A 132 11.15 -0.84 -5.33
N SER A 133 11.84 -1.69 -4.56
CA SER A 133 11.93 -3.13 -4.84
C SER A 133 10.58 -3.84 -4.76
N LEU A 134 9.71 -3.48 -3.80
CA LEU A 134 8.36 -4.04 -3.70
C LEU A 134 7.52 -3.58 -4.90
N MET A 135 7.55 -2.29 -5.24
CA MET A 135 6.81 -1.72 -6.38
C MET A 135 7.25 -2.34 -7.70
N LYS A 136 8.56 -2.38 -7.97
CA LYS A 136 9.11 -3.06 -9.16
C LYS A 136 8.77 -4.55 -9.14
N GLY A 137 8.75 -5.19 -7.98
CA GLY A 137 8.34 -6.59 -7.85
C GLY A 137 6.87 -6.83 -8.21
N ILE A 138 6.01 -5.83 -8.02
CA ILE A 138 4.58 -5.90 -8.40
C ILE A 138 4.41 -5.73 -9.91
N ASP A 139 5.11 -4.77 -10.51
CA ASP A 139 5.06 -4.51 -11.96
C ASP A 139 5.66 -5.68 -12.79
N VAL A 140 6.74 -6.31 -12.30
CA VAL A 140 7.51 -7.34 -13.04
C VAL A 140 6.79 -8.70 -13.13
N GLY A 141 5.69 -8.90 -12.38
CA GLY A 141 5.01 -10.19 -12.25
C GLY A 141 3.62 -10.29 -12.87
N THR A 142 3.13 -9.25 -13.55
CA THR A 142 1.81 -9.21 -14.17
C THR A 142 1.90 -9.11 -15.69
N PRO A 143 1.05 -9.80 -16.46
CA PRO A 143 0.95 -9.55 -17.90
C PRO A 143 0.57 -8.08 -18.11
N ASP A 144 1.53 -7.31 -18.62
CA ASP A 144 1.55 -5.99 -19.30
C ASP A 144 0.53 -4.90 -18.99
N GLU A 145 -0.34 -5.01 -17.99
CA GLU A 145 -1.47 -4.07 -17.89
C GLU A 145 -1.74 -3.56 -16.49
N ILE A 146 -1.04 -3.97 -15.41
CA ILE A 146 -1.31 -3.45 -14.06
C ILE A 146 -0.18 -2.54 -13.62
N HIS A 147 -0.55 -1.33 -13.22
CA HIS A 147 0.36 -0.28 -12.79
C HIS A 147 0.12 0.08 -11.34
N VAL A 148 1.21 0.21 -10.59
CA VAL A 148 1.19 0.73 -9.21
C VAL A 148 2.12 1.94 -9.11
N ASN A 149 1.58 3.09 -8.72
CA ASN A 149 2.34 4.34 -8.57
C ASN A 149 2.13 4.96 -7.19
N PHE A 150 3.22 5.33 -6.53
CA PHE A 150 3.20 6.12 -5.30
C PHE A 150 3.87 7.48 -5.57
N PRO A 151 3.13 8.49 -6.05
CA PRO A 151 3.70 9.73 -6.61
C PRO A 151 4.56 10.53 -5.62
N PHE A 152 4.30 10.41 -4.31
CA PHE A 152 5.06 11.12 -3.28
C PHE A 152 6.38 10.44 -2.88
N LEU A 153 6.70 9.29 -3.48
CA LEU A 153 8.04 8.70 -3.32
C LEU A 153 9.09 9.45 -4.14
N ASP A 154 8.70 10.15 -5.20
CA ASP A 154 9.60 10.94 -6.05
C ASP A 154 9.62 12.40 -5.62
N VAL A 155 10.70 13.11 -5.95
CA VAL A 155 10.71 14.58 -5.87
C VAL A 155 9.91 15.11 -7.05
N HIS A 156 8.94 15.99 -6.78
CA HIS A 156 8.17 16.62 -7.84
C HIS A 156 9.11 17.40 -8.79
N PRO A 157 8.93 17.36 -10.13
CA PRO A 157 9.89 17.95 -11.08
C PRO A 157 10.17 19.44 -10.88
N ASN A 158 9.22 20.17 -10.29
CA ASN A 158 9.33 21.60 -10.00
C ASN A 158 9.82 21.91 -8.57
N GLU A 159 10.15 20.89 -7.78
CA GLU A 159 10.58 21.02 -6.39
C GLU A 159 12.03 20.52 -6.23
N SER A 160 12.74 21.06 -5.25
CA SER A 160 14.11 20.61 -4.91
C SER A 160 14.15 19.52 -3.84
N GLU A 161 13.03 19.33 -3.14
CA GLU A 161 12.92 18.42 -2.00
C GLU A 161 11.65 17.58 -2.10
N HIS A 162 11.64 16.43 -1.44
CA HIS A 162 10.43 15.61 -1.36
C HIS A 162 9.34 16.32 -0.56
N PHE A 163 8.10 16.13 -0.97
CA PHE A 163 6.96 16.56 -0.20
C PHE A 163 6.87 15.76 1.11
N THR A 164 6.80 16.47 2.24
CA THR A 164 6.59 15.88 3.57
C THR A 164 5.20 16.29 4.08
N SER A 165 4.32 15.32 4.28
CA SER A 165 2.92 15.56 4.69
C SER A 165 2.72 15.59 6.20
N ASN A 166 3.77 15.40 7.02
CA ASN A 166 3.59 15.27 8.46
C ASN A 166 3.60 16.62 9.21
N VAL A 167 2.87 16.67 10.32
CA VAL A 167 2.76 17.84 11.21
C VAL A 167 4.11 18.24 11.84
N LYS A 168 5.08 17.32 11.92
CA LYS A 168 6.42 17.60 12.49
C LYS A 168 7.48 17.97 11.46
N LEU A 169 7.13 18.03 10.17
CA LEU A 169 8.01 18.28 9.00
C LEU A 169 9.25 17.37 8.88
N SER A 170 9.42 16.40 9.77
CA SER A 170 10.61 15.57 9.92
C SER A 170 10.39 14.10 9.54
N GLN A 171 9.16 13.72 9.15
CA GLN A 171 8.81 12.33 8.79
C GLN A 171 7.86 12.33 7.58
N ARG A 172 7.87 11.26 6.79
CA ARG A 172 7.20 11.22 5.48
C ARG A 172 5.93 10.35 5.53
N TYR A 173 4.82 10.76 6.16
CA TYR A 173 3.60 9.92 6.15
C TYR A 173 2.34 10.63 5.69
N ASP A 174 1.95 10.27 4.48
CA ASP A 174 0.61 9.88 4.04
C ASP A 174 0.81 9.47 2.59
N GLN A 175 0.84 8.17 2.31
CA GLN A 175 1.12 7.69 0.97
C GLN A 175 -0.19 7.58 0.20
N ILE A 176 -0.27 8.32 -0.89
CA ILE A 176 -1.26 8.04 -1.92
C ILE A 176 -0.68 6.95 -2.81
N GLY A 177 -1.35 5.80 -2.88
CA GLY A 177 -1.04 4.75 -3.84
C GLY A 177 -2.07 4.74 -4.96
N LEU A 178 -1.63 4.74 -6.21
CA LEU A 178 -2.46 4.66 -7.40
C LEU A 178 -2.31 3.26 -7.98
N PHE A 179 -3.43 2.57 -8.19
CA PHE A 179 -3.43 1.23 -8.75
C PHE A 179 -4.44 1.20 -9.89
N PHE A 180 -4.01 0.78 -11.07
CA PHE A 180 -4.89 0.78 -12.22
C PHE A 180 -4.45 -0.26 -13.24
N ARG A 181 -5.38 -0.61 -14.12
CA ARG A 181 -5.06 -1.36 -15.31
C ARG A 181 -5.00 -0.41 -16.51
N ASP A 182 -4.17 -0.69 -17.50
CA ASP A 182 -4.35 -0.10 -18.82
C ASP A 182 -5.73 -0.52 -19.32
N THR A 183 -6.66 0.42 -19.30
CA THR A 183 -8.00 0.18 -19.86
C THR A 183 -7.91 0.35 -21.36
N ASP A 184 -8.63 -0.49 -22.13
CA ASP A 184 -8.78 -0.42 -23.60
C ASP A 184 -9.57 0.83 -24.06
N GLY A 185 -9.21 1.98 -23.49
CA GLY A 185 -9.83 3.26 -23.68
C GLY A 185 -11.10 3.49 -22.89
N GLU A 186 -11.69 2.60 -22.10
CA GLU A 186 -12.99 2.90 -21.45
C GLU A 186 -12.93 4.00 -20.36
N CYS A 187 -11.79 4.15 -19.68
CA CYS A 187 -11.55 5.18 -18.68
C CYS A 187 -10.14 5.76 -18.85
N VAL A 188 -9.89 6.90 -18.22
CA VAL A 188 -8.53 7.42 -18.14
C VAL A 188 -7.81 6.65 -17.03
N GLY A 189 -6.67 6.03 -17.34
CA GLY A 189 -5.78 5.44 -16.35
C GLY A 189 -5.14 6.52 -15.48
N PHE A 190 -4.57 6.14 -14.34
CA PHE A 190 -3.77 7.08 -13.56
C PHE A 190 -2.35 7.21 -14.15
N PRO A 191 -1.56 8.22 -13.74
CA PRO A 191 -0.16 8.28 -14.15
C PRO A 191 0.64 7.10 -13.61
N THR A 192 1.47 6.52 -14.45
CA THR A 192 2.51 5.55 -14.10
C THR A 192 3.66 6.23 -13.37
N HIS A 193 4.50 5.45 -12.68
CA HIS A 193 5.73 5.97 -12.07
C HIS A 193 6.66 6.65 -13.09
N ALA A 194 6.71 6.14 -14.33
CA ALA A 194 7.52 6.73 -15.40
C ALA A 194 7.07 8.14 -15.81
N GLU A 195 5.81 8.49 -15.55
CA GLU A 195 5.22 9.79 -15.86
C GLU A 195 5.43 10.81 -14.74
N ASN A 196 5.84 10.39 -13.54
CA ASN A 196 6.10 11.30 -12.39
C ASN A 196 7.09 12.43 -12.75
N LYS A 197 8.09 12.17 -13.61
CA LYS A 197 9.06 13.18 -14.11
C LYS A 197 8.46 14.29 -15.00
N TYR A 198 7.21 14.12 -15.41
CA TYR A 198 6.48 15.09 -16.23
C TYR A 198 5.27 15.69 -15.49
N MET A 199 5.01 15.30 -14.24
CA MET A 199 3.95 15.88 -13.44
C MET A 199 4.09 17.40 -13.34
N GLY A 200 2.96 18.10 -13.48
CA GLY A 200 2.90 19.56 -13.38
C GLY A 200 3.54 20.32 -14.55
N LYS A 201 3.85 19.65 -15.68
CA LYS A 201 4.34 20.31 -16.90
C LYS A 201 3.25 20.71 -17.88
N ASP A 202 2.06 20.14 -17.76
CA ASP A 202 0.88 20.59 -18.48
C ASP A 202 0.04 21.48 -17.55
N ASP A 203 -0.27 22.68 -18.04
CA ASP A 203 -1.07 23.69 -17.33
C ASP A 203 -2.51 23.20 -17.07
N ASN A 204 -2.95 22.12 -17.73
CA ASN A 204 -4.32 21.59 -17.66
C ASN A 204 -4.47 20.36 -16.75
N GLY A 205 -3.42 19.94 -16.04
CA GLY A 205 -3.36 18.64 -15.35
C GLY A 205 -2.76 17.56 -16.25
N PRO A 206 -2.63 16.30 -15.79
CA PRO A 206 -2.25 15.20 -16.69
C PRO A 206 -3.18 15.11 -17.90
#